data_AF-A0A140GPF5-F1
#
_entry.id   AF-A0A140GPF5-F1
#
_cell.length_a   1.000
_cell.length_b   1.000
_cell.length_c   1.000
_cell.angle_alpha   90.00
_cell.angle_beta   90.00
_cell.angle_gamma   90.00
#
_symmetry.space_group_name_H-M   'P 1'
#
loop_
_entity.id
_entity.type
_entity.pdbx_description
1 polymer ?
#
loop_
_entity_poly.entity_id
_entity_poly.type
_entity_poly.pdbx_seq_one_letter_code
_entity_poly.pdbx_strand_id
1 'polypeptide(L)'
;MKVQKVIVEEKSYPLYILLDKEFEVIEPVKRFIKYLDNTGKAPNTIKTYCYHLKLFYEFMSQSRIELGDLQFEDLANFVGWLRNPAGHLKVIDIQPKKAKREETSVNSILNAVTSFLEYLNRTENF
;
A
#
# COMPACT_ATOMS: atom_id res chain seq x y z
N MET A 1 6.02 6.26 -7.90
CA MET A 1 5.24 5.02 -7.73
C MET A 1 3.90 5.14 -8.42
N LYS A 2 3.52 4.11 -9.19
CA LYS A 2 2.33 4.11 -10.05
C LYS A 2 1.60 2.78 -9.95
N VAL A 3 0.29 2.84 -9.76
CA VAL A 3 -0.58 1.66 -9.95
C VAL A 3 -0.88 1.54 -11.44
N GLN A 4 -0.56 0.38 -12.02
CA GLN A 4 -0.76 0.08 -13.43
C GLN A 4 -1.84 -1.00 -13.57
N LYS A 5 -2.85 -0.72 -14.40
CA LYS A 5 -3.88 -1.69 -14.80
C LYS A 5 -3.26 -2.69 -15.78
N VAL A 6 -3.53 -3.97 -15.56
CA VAL A 6 -3.10 -5.09 -16.41
C VAL A 6 -4.32 -5.88 -16.84
N ILE A 7 -4.41 -6.20 -18.13
CA ILE A 7 -5.45 -7.07 -18.70
C ILE A 7 -4.86 -8.47 -18.76
N VAL A 8 -5.59 -9.45 -18.24
CA VAL A 8 -5.22 -10.87 -18.31
C VAL A 8 -6.23 -11.52 -19.26
N GLU A 9 -5.75 -12.14 -20.34
CA GLU A 9 -6.60 -12.62 -21.44
C GLU A 9 -7.71 -13.58 -20.97
N GLU A 10 -7.43 -14.40 -19.96
CA GLU A 10 -8.37 -15.37 -19.40
C GLU A 10 -9.33 -14.81 -18.34
N LYS A 11 -9.28 -13.50 -18.04
CA LYS A 11 -10.11 -12.86 -17.01
C LYS A 11 -11.02 -11.78 -17.58
N SER A 12 -12.27 -11.77 -17.09
CA SER A 12 -13.27 -10.75 -17.42
C SER A 12 -13.04 -9.40 -16.73
N TYR A 13 -12.06 -9.31 -15.84
CA TYR A 13 -11.71 -8.10 -15.11
C TYR A 13 -10.19 -7.90 -15.07
N PRO A 14 -9.73 -6.63 -14.95
CA PRO A 14 -8.30 -6.34 -14.87
C PRO A 14 -7.71 -6.67 -13.51
N LEU A 15 -6.40 -6.90 -13.49
CA LEU A 15 -5.58 -6.85 -12.28
C LEU A 15 -4.77 -5.56 -12.21
N TYR A 16 -4.10 -5.36 -11.08
CA TYR A 16 -3.33 -4.16 -10.78
C TYR A 16 -1.95 -4.54 -10.26
N ILE A 17 -0.92 -3.87 -10.77
CA ILE A 17 0.44 -3.99 -10.26
C ILE A 17 0.90 -2.63 -9.76
N LEU A 18 1.85 -2.64 -8.83
CA LEU A 18 2.51 -1.45 -8.33
C LEU A 18 3.90 -1.35 -8.95
N LEU A 19 4.18 -0.21 -9.57
CA LEU A 19 5.49 0.17 -10.09
C LEU A 19 6.15 1.17 -9.15
N ASP A 20 7.46 1.06 -8.98
CA ASP A 20 8.26 1.98 -8.15
C ASP A 20 8.48 3.34 -8.85
N LYS A 21 9.59 4.05 -8.57
CA LYS A 21 9.89 5.34 -9.22
C LYS A 21 10.65 5.16 -10.54
N GLU A 22 11.32 4.03 -10.68
CA GLU A 22 12.11 3.58 -11.82
C GLU A 22 11.25 2.80 -12.83
N PHE A 23 9.95 2.63 -12.53
CA PHE A 23 8.96 1.86 -13.30
C PHE A 23 9.15 0.33 -13.23
N GLU A 24 9.93 -0.14 -12.27
CA GLU A 24 10.08 -1.57 -12.00
C GLU A 24 8.94 -2.10 -11.15
N VAL A 25 8.62 -3.38 -11.35
CA VAL A 25 7.50 -4.03 -10.65
C VAL A 25 7.90 -4.32 -9.20
N ILE A 26 7.06 -3.87 -8.26
CA ILE A 26 7.20 -4.24 -6.86
C ILE A 26 6.68 -5.68 -6.68
N GLU A 27 7.58 -6.65 -6.84
CA GLU A 27 7.24 -8.06 -6.93
C GLU A 27 6.46 -8.59 -5.70
N PRO A 28 6.78 -8.22 -4.44
CA PRO A 28 5.98 -8.61 -3.28
C PRO A 28 4.50 -8.21 -3.42
N VAL A 29 4.22 -7.01 -3.93
CA VAL A 29 2.85 -6.53 -4.15
C VAL A 29 2.17 -7.30 -5.28
N LYS A 30 2.87 -7.55 -6.39
CA LYS A 30 2.33 -8.35 -7.50
C LYS A 30 1.94 -9.76 -7.04
N ARG A 31 2.80 -10.43 -6.27
CA ARG A 31 2.50 -11.77 -5.71
C ARG A 31 1.29 -11.73 -4.79
N PHE A 32 1.20 -10.72 -3.93
CA PHE A 32 0.05 -10.53 -3.05
C PHE A 32 -1.26 -10.27 -3.82
N ILE A 33 -1.23 -9.44 -4.86
CA ILE A 33 -2.41 -9.20 -5.70
C ILE A 33 -2.88 -10.49 -6.37
N LYS A 34 -1.96 -11.30 -6.88
CA LYS A 34 -2.27 -12.64 -7.42
C LYS A 34 -2.86 -13.57 -6.35
N TYR A 35 -2.37 -13.50 -5.11
CA TYR A 35 -2.94 -14.26 -4.00
C TYR A 35 -4.39 -13.82 -3.67
N LEU A 36 -4.67 -12.52 -3.59
CA LEU A 36 -6.03 -12.02 -3.35
C LEU A 36 -7.01 -12.44 -4.46
N ASP A 37 -6.53 -12.37 -5.69
CA ASP A 37 -7.26 -12.82 -6.87
C ASP A 37 -7.58 -14.32 -6.82
N ASN A 38 -6.57 -15.16 -6.54
CA ASN A 38 -6.75 -16.61 -6.40
C ASN A 38 -7.64 -17.01 -5.22
N THR A 39 -7.72 -16.18 -4.17
CA THR A 39 -8.59 -16.40 -3.00
C THR A 39 -9.98 -15.79 -3.17
N GLY A 40 -10.31 -15.29 -4.37
CA GLY A 40 -11.65 -14.84 -4.73
C GLY A 40 -12.04 -13.47 -4.20
N LYS A 41 -11.07 -12.60 -3.86
CA LYS A 41 -11.39 -11.20 -3.49
C LYS A 41 -11.98 -10.46 -4.68
N ALA A 42 -12.96 -9.61 -4.41
CA ALA A 42 -13.62 -8.83 -5.45
C ALA A 42 -12.63 -7.92 -6.20
N PRO A 43 -12.76 -7.73 -7.53
CA PRO A 43 -11.82 -6.93 -8.32
C PRO A 43 -11.65 -5.48 -7.82
N ASN A 44 -12.73 -4.87 -7.34
CA ASN A 44 -12.67 -3.53 -6.72
C ASN A 44 -11.87 -3.54 -5.42
N THR A 45 -11.97 -4.59 -4.61
CA THR A 45 -11.16 -4.73 -3.39
C THR A 45 -9.68 -4.87 -3.75
N ILE A 46 -9.35 -5.69 -4.75
CA ILE A 46 -7.96 -5.86 -5.23
C ILE A 46 -7.39 -4.54 -5.74
N LYS A 47 -8.16 -3.80 -6.54
CA LYS A 47 -7.80 -2.45 -6.98
C LYS A 47 -7.49 -1.55 -5.79
N THR A 48 -8.42 -1.45 -4.85
CA THR A 48 -8.28 -0.62 -3.65
C THR A 48 -7.06 -1.01 -2.82
N TYR A 49 -6.80 -2.31 -2.63
CA TYR A 49 -5.63 -2.81 -1.93
C TYR A 49 -4.34 -2.37 -2.63
N CYS A 50 -4.27 -2.44 -3.96
CA CYS A 50 -3.09 -1.97 -4.70
C CYS A 50 -2.84 -0.46 -4.50
N TYR A 51 -3.90 0.37 -4.45
CA TYR A 51 -3.77 1.80 -4.15
C TYR A 51 -3.40 2.07 -2.68
N HIS A 52 -3.89 1.28 -1.74
CA HIS A 52 -3.49 1.40 -0.33
C HIS A 52 -2.02 1.01 -0.14
N LEU A 53 -1.57 -0.05 -0.80
CA LEU A 53 -0.16 -0.45 -0.79
C LEU A 53 0.73 0.57 -1.47
N LYS A 54 0.26 1.25 -2.53
CA LYS A 54 0.99 2.40 -3.09
C LYS A 54 1.30 3.44 -2.00
N LEU A 55 0.32 3.81 -1.17
CA LEU A 55 0.54 4.79 -0.10
C LEU A 55 1.58 4.30 0.92
N PHE A 56 1.54 3.01 1.26
CA PHE A 56 2.51 2.41 2.17
C PHE A 56 3.94 2.44 1.61
N TYR A 57 4.12 2.05 0.35
CA TYR A 57 5.43 2.12 -0.31
C TYR A 57 5.90 3.56 -0.55
N GLU A 58 4.99 4.51 -0.80
CA GLU A 58 5.34 5.93 -0.86
C GLU A 58 5.86 6.43 0.49
N PHE A 59 5.22 6.05 1.60
CA PHE A 59 5.72 6.33 2.95
C PHE A 59 7.10 5.72 3.18
N MET A 60 7.28 4.41 2.94
CA MET A 60 8.55 3.73 3.12
C MET A 60 9.67 4.39 2.30
N SER A 61 9.39 4.75 1.04
CA SER A 61 10.35 5.44 0.18
C SER A 61 10.71 6.85 0.67
N GLN A 62 9.78 7.59 1.27
CA GLN A 62 10.06 8.90 1.87
C GLN A 62 10.88 8.76 3.17
N SER A 63 10.62 7.72 3.95
CA SER A 63 11.30 7.40 5.21
C SER A 63 12.64 6.67 5.01
N ARG A 64 12.95 6.24 3.77
CA ARG A 64 14.11 5.39 3.43
C ARG A 64 14.11 4.06 4.19
N ILE A 65 12.93 3.47 4.32
CA ILE A 65 12.71 2.16 4.93
C ILE A 65 12.62 1.13 3.81
N GLU A 66 13.41 0.06 3.90
CA GLU A 66 13.25 -1.11 3.06
C GLU A 66 12.26 -2.08 3.71
N LEU A 67 11.57 -2.88 2.90
CA LEU A 67 10.51 -3.76 3.38
C LEU A 67 11.01 -4.78 4.43
N GLY A 68 12.24 -5.29 4.26
CA GLY A 68 12.85 -6.25 5.19
C GLY A 68 13.33 -5.62 6.51
N ASP A 69 13.52 -4.31 6.54
CA ASP A 69 13.94 -3.58 7.74
C ASP A 69 12.75 -2.98 8.52
N LEU A 70 11.52 -3.18 8.03
CA LEU A 70 10.31 -2.59 8.58
C LEU A 70 10.10 -2.99 10.05
N GLN A 71 10.09 -2.01 10.95
CA GLN A 71 9.82 -2.21 12.37
C GLN A 71 8.37 -1.86 12.73
N PHE A 72 7.94 -2.29 13.92
CA PHE A 72 6.59 -2.00 14.41
C PHE A 72 6.35 -0.49 14.58
N GLU A 73 7.36 0.24 15.02
CA GLU A 73 7.32 1.69 15.20
C GLU A 73 7.06 2.42 13.86
N ASP A 74 7.50 1.86 12.74
CA ASP A 74 7.26 2.43 11.41
C ASP A 74 5.79 2.36 11.01
N LEU A 75 5.05 1.36 11.48
CA LEU A 75 3.60 1.29 11.28
C LEU A 75 2.86 2.40 12.06
N ALA A 76 3.31 2.71 13.28
CA ALA A 76 2.77 3.84 14.03
C ALA A 76 3.07 5.17 13.32
N ASN A 77 4.29 5.33 12.81
CA ASN A 77 4.69 6.49 12.01
C ASN A 77 3.88 6.60 10.71
N PHE A 78 3.56 5.47 10.07
CA PHE A 78 2.71 5.42 8.88
C PHE A 78 1.30 5.92 9.17
N VAL A 79 0.70 5.57 10.32
CA VAL A 79 -0.61 6.13 10.74
C VAL A 79 -0.55 7.65 10.86
N GLY A 80 0.52 8.18 11.47
CA GLY A 80 0.77 9.62 11.54
C GLY A 80 0.88 10.25 10.14
N TRP A 81 1.63 9.61 9.23
CA TRP A 81 1.81 10.05 7.85
C TRP A 81 0.48 10.07 7.07
N LEU A 82 -0.41 9.08 7.28
CA LEU A 82 -1.72 9.03 6.64
C LEU A 82 -2.64 10.18 7.04
N ARG A 83 -2.52 10.65 8.29
CA ARG A 83 -3.28 11.78 8.85
C ARG A 83 -2.73 13.14 8.42
N ASN A 84 -1.44 13.22 8.08
CA ASN A 84 -0.81 14.46 7.64
C ASN A 84 -1.33 14.91 6.25
N PRO A 85 -1.93 16.11 6.12
CA PRO A 85 -2.48 16.59 4.86
C PRO A 85 -1.43 16.85 3.77
N ALA A 86 -0.15 17.04 4.12
CA ALA A 86 0.92 17.35 3.18
C ALA A 86 1.44 16.13 2.40
N GLY A 87 1.21 14.90 2.87
CA GLY A 87 1.75 13.68 2.23
C GLY A 87 3.28 13.65 2.12
N HIS A 88 3.97 14.44 2.94
CA HIS A 88 5.43 14.60 2.97
C HIS A 88 5.89 14.72 4.43
N LEU A 89 6.89 13.92 4.82
CA LEU A 89 7.41 13.85 6.20
C LEU A 89 8.01 15.16 6.75
N LYS A 90 8.34 16.14 5.88
CA LYS A 90 9.06 17.37 6.25
C LYS A 90 8.19 18.61 6.44
N VAL A 91 6.86 18.49 6.43
CA VAL A 91 5.96 19.63 6.64
C VAL A 91 5.16 19.40 7.92
N ILE A 92 5.58 20.08 8.98
CA ILE A 92 4.74 20.32 10.16
C ILE A 92 3.96 21.59 9.83
N ASP A 93 2.68 21.46 9.48
CA ASP A 93 1.81 22.61 9.27
C ASP A 93 1.62 23.31 10.64
N ILE A 94 2.06 24.56 10.74
CA ILE A 94 1.96 25.40 11.95
C ILE A 94 0.48 25.74 12.29
N GLN A 95 -0.45 25.50 11.35
CA GLN A 95 -1.88 25.68 11.54
C GLN A 95 -2.64 24.35 11.49
N PRO A 96 -3.67 24.14 12.32
CA PRO A 96 -4.48 22.93 12.30
C PRO A 96 -5.27 22.86 10.98
N LYS A 97 -4.77 22.05 10.03
CA LYS A 97 -5.53 21.66 8.84
C LYS A 97 -6.37 20.43 9.15
N LYS A 98 -7.59 20.38 8.59
CA LYS A 98 -8.42 19.17 8.58
C LYS A 98 -7.60 18.01 8.01
N ALA A 99 -7.63 16.87 8.71
CA ALA A 99 -6.99 15.65 8.23
C ALA A 99 -7.46 15.33 6.81
N LYS A 100 -6.53 14.95 5.93
CA LYS A 100 -6.83 14.68 4.51
C LYS A 100 -7.71 13.43 4.30
N ARG A 101 -7.82 12.56 5.31
CA ARG A 101 -8.56 11.30 5.25
C ARG A 101 -9.42 11.14 6.49
N GLU A 102 -10.64 10.66 6.28
CA GLU A 102 -11.52 10.23 7.37
C GLU A 102 -10.97 8.96 8.03
N GLU A 103 -11.34 8.72 9.29
CA GLU A 103 -10.86 7.56 10.07
C GLU A 103 -11.20 6.21 9.40
N THR A 104 -12.36 6.14 8.74
CA THR A 104 -12.81 4.98 7.95
C THR A 104 -11.83 4.63 6.83
N SER A 105 -11.26 5.65 6.17
CA SER A 105 -10.28 5.49 5.11
C SER A 105 -8.93 5.03 5.66
N VAL A 106 -8.51 5.59 6.80
CA VAL A 106 -7.26 5.16 7.48
C VAL A 106 -7.35 3.68 7.87
N ASN A 107 -8.45 3.26 8.49
CA ASN A 107 -8.65 1.87 8.86
C ASN A 107 -8.67 0.93 7.65
N SER A 108 -9.28 1.35 6.53
CA SER A 108 -9.28 0.56 5.30
C SER A 108 -7.88 0.41 4.68
N ILE A 109 -7.03 1.44 4.82
CA ILE A 109 -5.62 1.37 4.40
C ILE A 109 -4.84 0.43 5.30
N LEU A 110 -4.96 0.57 6.62
CA LEU A 110 -4.29 -0.29 7.59
C LEU A 110 -4.67 -1.75 7.41
N ASN A 111 -5.95 -2.07 7.21
CA ASN A 111 -6.39 -3.43 6.94
C ASN A 111 -5.71 -4.04 5.70
N ALA A 112 -5.53 -3.26 4.63
CA ALA A 112 -4.83 -3.72 3.44
C ALA A 112 -3.33 -3.95 3.69
N VAL A 113 -2.68 -3.08 4.46
CA VAL A 113 -1.26 -3.20 4.83
C VAL A 113 -1.04 -4.39 5.77
N THR A 114 -1.85 -4.55 6.81
CA THR A 114 -1.77 -5.70 7.72
C THR A 114 -1.98 -7.00 6.97
N SER A 115 -2.99 -7.10 6.11
CA SER A 115 -3.23 -8.30 5.29
C SER A 115 -2.05 -8.62 4.36
N PHE A 116 -1.35 -7.60 3.86
CA PHE A 116 -0.15 -7.76 3.05
C PHE A 116 1.03 -8.28 3.88
N LEU A 117 1.31 -7.69 5.04
CA LEU A 117 2.40 -8.13 5.94
C LEU A 117 2.16 -9.55 6.46
N GLU A 118 0.92 -9.88 6.84
CA GLU A 118 0.53 -11.25 7.21
C GLU A 118 0.77 -12.25 6.08
N TYR A 119 0.46 -11.87 4.84
CA TYR A 119 0.74 -12.71 3.67
C TYR A 119 2.25 -12.92 3.48
N LEU A 120 3.08 -11.89 3.62
CA LEU A 120 4.53 -12.02 3.49
C LEU A 120 5.10 -12.93 4.58
N ASN A 121 4.70 -12.73 5.83
CA ASN A 121 5.14 -13.54 6.97
C ASN A 121 4.79 -15.03 6.80
N ARG A 122 3.62 -15.34 6.21
CA ARG A 122 3.20 -16.73 5.93
C ARG A 122 3.89 -17.38 4.73
N THR A 123 4.55 -16.60 3.89
CA THR A 123 5.18 -17.09 2.66
C THR A 123 6.71 -17.04 2.70
N GLU A 124 7.29 -16.79 3.89
CA GLU A 124 8.75 -16.63 4.11
C GLU A 124 9.38 -15.60 3.15
N ASN A 125 8.57 -14.62 2.71
CA ASN A 125 9.01 -13.49 1.88
C ASN A 125 9.20 -12.22 2.73
N PHE A 126 9.38 -12.41 4.04
CA PHE A 126 9.55 -11.39 5.07
C PHE A 126 10.75 -11.76 5.92
#